data_AF-Q5NJB0-F1
#
_entry.id   AF-Q5NJB0-F1
#
_cell.length_a   1.000
_cell.length_b   1.000
_cell.length_c   1.000
_cell.angle_alpha   90.00
_cell.angle_beta   90.00
_cell.angle_gamma   90.00
#
_symmetry.space_group_name_H-M   'P 1'
#
loop_
_entity.id
_entity.type
_entity.pdbx_description
1 polymer ?
#
loop_
_entity_poly.entity_id
_entity_poly.type
_entity_poly.pdbx_seq_one_letter_code
_entity_poly.pdbx_strand_id
1 'polypeptide(L)'
;GCVIWTGTNISFIEAYGNYTSMYAISSLHPLRTITGKKTKNNRNRNWIWIPILAILLLFLSLGLLWYLKQRKRRREERRRRDDYFLELTASESFKDVHQLESNGGKGTDLFIFSFASIMAATCDFLIENKLGQGGFGPVYKGTLIDGQEIAIKRLSRTSDQGLVEFKNELVLITKLQHRNLVRVLGCCIHGEEKMLIYEYMHNKSLDYFLFDENRKLELDWLTRLKIIEGIAQGLLYLHKYSRMCVIHRDLKANNILLDENMNPKISDFG
;
A
#
# COMPACT_ATOMS: atom_id res chain seq x y z
N GLY A 1 -36.05 -91.82 22.02
CA GLY A 1 -36.54 -91.87 20.63
C GLY A 1 -36.79 -90.45 20.17
N CYS A 2 -36.24 -90.05 19.03
CA CYS A 2 -36.31 -88.66 18.56
C CYS A 2 -37.28 -88.56 17.39
N VAL A 3 -38.28 -87.69 17.49
CA VAL A 3 -39.24 -87.38 16.42
C VAL A 3 -38.69 -86.22 15.61
N ILE A 4 -38.53 -86.39 14.31
CA ILE A 4 -38.04 -85.36 13.39
C ILE A 4 -39.25 -84.59 12.85
N TRP A 5 -39.30 -83.28 13.07
CA TRP A 5 -40.35 -82.42 12.56
C TRP A 5 -39.88 -81.67 11.31
N THR A 6 -40.69 -81.69 10.26
CA THR A 6 -40.43 -80.99 8.99
C THR A 6 -41.65 -80.13 8.66
N GLY A 7 -41.67 -78.89 9.16
CA GLY A 7 -42.70 -77.91 8.84
C GLY A 7 -42.09 -76.52 8.62
N THR A 8 -42.65 -75.77 7.68
CA THR A 8 -42.14 -74.51 7.13
C THR A 8 -42.71 -73.25 7.79
N ASN A 9 -43.22 -73.33 9.03
CA ASN A 9 -43.73 -72.16 9.78
C ASN A 9 -42.95 -71.99 11.09
N ILE A 10 -42.42 -70.78 11.30
CA ILE A 10 -41.62 -70.40 12.47
C ILE A 10 -42.54 -69.71 13.48
N SER A 11 -43.03 -70.47 14.47
CA SER A 11 -43.57 -69.90 15.71
C SER A 11 -43.17 -70.79 16.89
N PHE A 12 -42.56 -70.17 17.90
CA PHE A 12 -42.06 -70.84 19.09
C PHE A 12 -43.06 -70.63 20.24
N ILE A 13 -43.42 -71.71 20.94
CA ILE A 13 -44.14 -71.65 22.22
C ILE A 13 -43.10 -71.91 23.31
N GLU A 14 -42.97 -71.00 24.26
CA GLU A 14 -42.11 -71.14 25.45
C GLU A 14 -42.62 -72.25 26.37
N ALA A 15 -41.76 -73.21 26.70
CA ALA A 15 -42.02 -74.23 27.70
C ALA A 15 -41.28 -73.89 29.00
N TYR A 16 -42.03 -73.75 30.09
CA TYR A 16 -41.52 -73.65 31.45
C TYR A 16 -40.91 -75.00 31.88
N GLY A 17 -39.64 -75.01 32.31
CA GLY A 17 -39.03 -76.14 33.00
C GLY A 17 -37.54 -76.31 32.75
N ASN A 18 -36.75 -76.27 33.82
CA ASN A 18 -35.28 -76.32 33.84
C ASN A 18 -34.68 -77.62 33.29
N TYR A 19 -34.53 -77.73 31.98
CA TYR A 19 -33.56 -78.64 31.33
C TYR A 19 -33.07 -78.00 30.01
N THR A 20 -31.76 -77.84 29.86
CA THR A 20 -31.11 -77.29 28.66
C THR A 20 -31.12 -78.32 27.53
N SER A 21 -32.09 -78.23 26.62
CA SER A 21 -32.10 -79.00 25.38
C SER A 21 -31.35 -78.26 24.26
N MET A 22 -30.23 -78.82 23.82
CA MET A 22 -29.46 -78.38 22.64
C MET A 22 -30.15 -78.88 21.36
N TYR A 23 -30.44 -77.97 20.42
CA TYR A 23 -31.03 -78.32 19.12
C TYR A 23 -29.98 -78.15 18.01
N ALA A 24 -29.74 -79.21 17.23
CA ALA A 24 -28.82 -79.19 16.10
C ALA A 24 -29.61 -78.98 14.79
N ILE A 25 -29.30 -77.92 14.05
CA ILE A 25 -29.84 -77.68 12.71
C ILE A 25 -28.96 -78.44 11.70
N SER A 26 -29.47 -79.56 11.17
CA SER A 26 -28.78 -80.31 10.11
C SER A 26 -29.19 -79.77 8.75
N SER A 27 -28.39 -78.87 8.17
CA SER A 27 -28.56 -78.49 6.76
C SER A 27 -27.91 -79.53 5.85
N LEU A 28 -28.72 -80.39 5.24
CA LEU A 28 -28.33 -81.26 4.13
C LEU A 28 -28.24 -80.43 2.84
N HIS A 29 -27.08 -79.85 2.55
CA HIS A 29 -26.67 -79.57 1.18
C HIS A 29 -25.17 -79.82 1.01
N PRO A 30 -24.76 -80.56 -0.04
CA PRO A 30 -23.39 -81.05 -0.20
C PRO A 30 -22.39 -79.93 -0.50
N LEU A 31 -21.22 -80.02 0.13
CA LEU A 31 -20.02 -79.24 -0.17
C LEU A 31 -19.67 -79.35 -1.66
N ARG A 32 -19.95 -78.29 -2.42
CA ARG A 32 -19.38 -78.12 -3.77
C ARG A 32 -18.02 -77.45 -3.62
N THR A 33 -16.95 -78.25 -3.70
CA THR A 33 -15.61 -77.79 -4.00
C THR A 33 -15.61 -77.09 -5.36
N ILE A 34 -15.57 -75.76 -5.36
CA ILE A 34 -15.24 -74.98 -6.55
C ILE A 34 -13.77 -74.58 -6.43
N THR A 35 -12.91 -75.41 -7.00
CA THR A 35 -11.62 -74.94 -7.52
C THR A 35 -11.92 -73.98 -8.67
N GLY A 36 -11.81 -72.68 -8.42
CA GLY A 36 -12.01 -71.63 -9.41
C GLY A 36 -11.23 -70.38 -9.03
N LYS A 37 -10.03 -70.24 -9.61
CA LYS A 37 -9.26 -68.98 -9.62
C LYS A 37 -10.18 -67.80 -9.97
N LYS A 38 -10.34 -66.85 -9.05
CA LYS A 38 -10.50 -65.43 -9.40
C LYS A 38 -9.61 -64.60 -8.49
N THR A 39 -8.49 -64.22 -9.10
CA THR A 39 -7.62 -63.08 -8.81
C THR A 39 -8.08 -62.16 -7.66
N LYS A 40 -7.18 -61.92 -6.71
CA LYS A 40 -7.14 -60.67 -5.93
C LYS A 40 -7.28 -59.52 -6.93
N ASN A 41 -8.49 -58.99 -7.09
CA ASN A 41 -8.67 -57.80 -7.88
C ASN A 41 -8.32 -56.65 -6.94
N ASN A 42 -7.04 -56.29 -6.93
CA ASN A 42 -6.61 -54.98 -6.50
C ASN A 42 -7.23 -53.99 -7.51
N ARG A 43 -8.55 -53.77 -7.42
CA ARG A 43 -9.24 -52.76 -8.22
C ARG A 43 -8.73 -51.45 -7.68
N ASN A 44 -7.67 -50.97 -8.33
CA ASN A 44 -7.10 -49.66 -8.18
C ASN A 44 -8.22 -48.66 -7.84
N ARG A 45 -8.27 -48.20 -6.59
CA ARG A 45 -9.19 -47.14 -6.09
C ARG A 45 -8.92 -45.78 -6.76
N ASN A 46 -8.31 -45.79 -7.93
CA ASN A 46 -7.86 -44.63 -8.69
C ASN A 46 -9.02 -43.77 -9.17
N TRP A 47 -10.24 -44.32 -9.23
CA TRP A 47 -11.45 -43.58 -9.56
C TRP A 47 -11.80 -42.51 -8.52
N ILE A 48 -11.33 -42.63 -7.28
CA ILE A 48 -11.50 -41.62 -6.23
C ILE A 48 -10.59 -40.40 -6.48
N TRP A 49 -9.44 -40.59 -7.13
CA TRP A 49 -8.53 -39.50 -7.46
C TRP A 49 -9.03 -38.62 -8.60
N ILE A 50 -9.95 -39.11 -9.45
CA ILE A 50 -10.53 -38.35 -10.57
C ILE A 50 -11.33 -37.11 -10.11
N PRO A 51 -12.31 -37.22 -9.19
CA PRO A 51 -13.04 -36.04 -8.70
C PRO A 51 -12.16 -35.12 -7.86
N ILE A 52 -11.18 -35.65 -7.12
CA ILE A 52 -10.23 -34.84 -6.35
C ILE A 52 -9.37 -33.99 -7.30
N LEU A 53 -8.86 -34.58 -8.39
CA LEU A 53 -8.09 -33.87 -9.40
C LEU A 53 -8.95 -32.83 -10.13
N ALA A 54 -10.21 -33.14 -10.44
CA ALA A 54 -11.14 -32.18 -11.05
C ALA A 54 -11.41 -30.98 -10.15
N ILE A 55 -11.62 -31.20 -8.84
CA ILE A 55 -11.79 -30.14 -7.84
C ILE A 55 -10.53 -29.29 -7.71
N LEU A 56 -9.35 -29.92 -7.67
CA LEU A 56 -8.06 -29.22 -7.60
C LEU A 56 -7.86 -28.32 -8.83
N LEU A 57 -8.14 -28.82 -10.04
CA LEU A 57 -8.06 -28.04 -11.28
C LEU A 57 -9.07 -26.89 -11.28
N LEU A 58 -10.27 -27.09 -10.75
CA LEU A 58 -11.27 -26.04 -10.60
C LEU A 58 -10.79 -24.93 -9.66
N PHE A 59 -10.25 -25.27 -8.48
CA PHE A 59 -9.66 -24.28 -7.58
C PHE A 59 -8.45 -23.55 -8.19
N LEU A 60 -7.57 -24.26 -8.91
CA LEU A 60 -6.43 -23.65 -9.61
C LEU A 60 -6.88 -22.69 -10.70
N SER A 61 -7.89 -23.06 -11.49
CA SER A 61 -8.46 -22.19 -12.54
C SER A 61 -9.16 -20.96 -11.97
N LEU A 62 -9.93 -21.11 -10.88
CA LEU A 62 -10.53 -19.98 -10.17
C LEU A 62 -9.48 -19.05 -9.56
N GLY A 63 -8.42 -19.61 -8.96
CA GLY A 63 -7.29 -18.87 -8.44
C GLY A 63 -6.53 -18.12 -9.54
N LEU A 64 -6.33 -18.74 -10.70
CA LEU A 64 -5.72 -18.12 -11.87
C LEU A 64 -6.61 -16.99 -12.43
N LEU A 65 -7.92 -17.20 -12.57
CA LEU A 65 -8.85 -16.17 -13.03
C LEU A 65 -8.89 -14.99 -12.06
N TRP A 66 -8.91 -15.24 -10.75
CA TRP A 66 -8.83 -14.20 -9.73
C TRP A 66 -7.50 -13.44 -9.83
N TYR A 67 -6.37 -14.15 -9.94
CA TYR A 67 -5.05 -13.55 -10.12
C TYR A 67 -4.96 -12.69 -11.39
N LEU A 68 -5.47 -13.18 -12.53
CA LEU A 68 -5.49 -12.44 -13.79
C LEU A 68 -6.41 -11.22 -13.73
N LYS A 69 -7.58 -11.33 -13.08
CA LYS A 69 -8.49 -10.20 -12.83
C LYS A 69 -7.83 -9.16 -11.93
N GLN A 70 -7.14 -9.59 -10.87
CA GLN A 70 -6.40 -8.71 -9.97
C GLN A 70 -5.22 -8.04 -10.67
N ARG A 71 -4.48 -8.78 -11.52
CA ARG A 71 -3.40 -8.25 -12.34
C ARG A 71 -3.91 -7.24 -13.37
N LYS A 72 -5.07 -7.48 -13.98
CA LYS A 72 -5.72 -6.54 -14.92
C LYS A 72 -6.13 -5.25 -14.21
N ARG A 73 -6.80 -5.34 -13.04
CA ARG A 73 -7.16 -4.17 -12.23
C ARG A 73 -5.95 -3.31 -11.85
N ARG A 74 -4.88 -3.93 -11.35
CA ARG A 74 -3.63 -3.21 -11.01
C ARG A 74 -2.99 -2.52 -12.22
N ARG A 75 -3.09 -3.10 -13.41
CA ARG A 75 -2.59 -2.49 -14.66
C ARG A 75 -3.44 -1.30 -15.08
N GLU A 76 -4.76 -1.40 -14.97
CA GLU A 76 -5.69 -0.29 -15.27
C GLU A 76 -5.49 0.89 -14.31
N GLU A 77 -5.31 0.63 -13.01
CA GLU A 77 -5.00 1.67 -12.03
C GLU A 77 -3.67 2.37 -12.31
N ARG A 78 -2.62 1.62 -12.69
CA ARG A 78 -1.35 2.21 -13.12
C ARG A 78 -1.52 3.05 -14.36
N ARG A 79 -2.19 2.55 -15.41
CA ARG A 79 -2.47 3.31 -16.62
C ARG A 79 -3.23 4.60 -16.33
N ARG A 80 -4.30 4.55 -15.54
CA ARG A 80 -5.04 5.77 -15.14
C ARG A 80 -4.17 6.77 -14.40
N ARG A 81 -3.28 6.29 -13.52
CA ARG A 81 -2.33 7.15 -12.81
C ARG A 81 -1.33 7.77 -13.77
N ASP A 82 -0.76 6.97 -14.67
CA ASP A 82 0.23 7.42 -15.65
C ASP A 82 -0.39 8.40 -16.64
N ASP A 83 -1.61 8.13 -17.12
CA ASP A 83 -2.40 9.03 -17.97
C ASP A 83 -2.75 10.33 -17.24
N TYR A 84 -3.17 10.26 -15.97
CA TYR A 84 -3.46 11.44 -15.15
C TYR A 84 -2.20 12.27 -14.87
N PHE A 85 -1.08 11.63 -14.56
CA PHE A 85 0.19 12.30 -14.38
C PHE A 85 0.67 12.94 -15.69
N LEU A 86 0.55 12.21 -16.81
CA LEU A 86 0.87 12.70 -18.14
C LEU A 86 0.01 13.92 -18.49
N GLU A 87 -1.30 13.87 -18.24
CA GLU A 87 -2.21 15.00 -18.42
C GLU A 87 -1.82 16.20 -17.53
N LEU A 88 -1.43 15.95 -16.28
CA LEU A 88 -0.93 16.98 -15.36
C LEU A 88 0.34 17.64 -15.90
N THR A 89 1.27 16.84 -16.41
CA THR A 89 2.51 17.32 -17.06
C THR A 89 2.30 17.83 -18.48
N ALA A 90 1.17 17.56 -19.12
CA ALA A 90 0.84 18.06 -20.46
C ALA A 90 -0.02 19.33 -20.41
N SER A 91 -0.59 19.65 -19.26
CA SER A 91 -1.24 20.93 -18.99
C SER A 91 -0.29 22.08 -19.28
N GLU A 92 -0.79 23.19 -19.83
CA GLU A 92 0.02 24.30 -20.36
C GLU A 92 1.08 24.84 -19.38
N SER A 93 0.87 24.68 -18.07
CA SER A 93 1.84 25.03 -17.01
C SER A 93 3.20 24.28 -17.11
N PHE A 94 3.22 23.10 -17.73
CA PHE A 94 4.41 22.29 -17.97
C PHE A 94 4.90 22.27 -19.43
N LYS A 95 4.10 22.72 -20.41
CA LYS A 95 4.56 22.76 -21.82
C LYS A 95 5.76 23.70 -22.02
N ASP A 96 5.82 24.78 -21.24
CA ASP A 96 7.00 25.65 -21.17
C ASP A 96 8.26 24.95 -20.63
N VAL A 97 8.11 23.83 -19.92
CA VAL A 97 9.22 23.02 -19.38
C VAL A 97 9.78 22.07 -20.45
N HIS A 98 8.91 21.44 -21.23
CA HIS A 98 9.33 20.46 -22.22
C HIS A 98 10.03 21.07 -23.45
N GLN A 99 9.74 22.34 -23.79
CA GLN A 99 10.50 23.06 -24.83
C GLN A 99 11.94 23.39 -24.41
N LEU A 100 12.27 23.32 -23.12
CA LEU A 100 13.60 23.64 -22.60
C LEU A 100 14.49 22.41 -22.35
N GLU A 101 13.93 21.19 -22.30
CA GLU A 101 14.72 19.95 -22.20
C GLU A 101 15.47 19.59 -23.49
N SER A 102 15.15 20.22 -24.62
CA SER A 102 15.93 20.07 -25.86
C SER A 102 17.36 20.62 -25.74
N ASN A 103 17.67 21.40 -24.70
CA ASN A 103 19.02 21.92 -24.42
C ASN A 103 19.61 21.33 -23.12
N GLY A 104 19.92 20.03 -23.15
CA GLY A 104 21.12 19.49 -22.51
C GLY A 104 21.29 19.69 -20.99
N GLY A 105 20.32 19.28 -20.17
CA GLY A 105 20.51 19.17 -18.71
C GLY A 105 19.74 17.98 -18.14
N LYS A 106 20.44 17.11 -17.39
CA LYS A 106 19.86 15.95 -16.68
C LYS A 106 18.57 16.38 -15.96
N GLY A 107 17.45 15.78 -16.37
CA GLY A 107 16.12 16.07 -15.84
C GLY A 107 16.07 15.90 -14.33
N THR A 108 15.26 16.72 -13.68
CA THR A 108 14.96 16.59 -12.25
C THR A 108 14.21 15.28 -12.06
N ASP A 109 14.87 14.24 -11.55
CA ASP A 109 14.26 12.93 -11.29
C ASP A 109 13.13 13.08 -10.26
N LEU A 110 11.90 13.23 -10.75
CA LEU A 110 10.70 13.30 -9.92
C LEU A 110 10.30 11.88 -9.54
N PHE A 111 10.40 11.54 -8.25
CA PHE A 111 10.05 10.20 -7.79
C PHE A 111 8.55 10.07 -7.58
N ILE A 112 7.92 9.15 -8.32
CA ILE A 112 6.53 8.76 -8.09
C ILE A 112 6.52 7.66 -7.03
N PHE A 113 6.12 8.02 -5.81
CA PHE A 113 6.02 7.08 -4.70
C PHE A 113 4.74 6.26 -4.80
N SER A 114 4.82 4.98 -4.44
CA SER A 114 3.63 4.14 -4.31
C SER A 114 2.94 4.40 -2.97
N PHE A 115 1.60 4.36 -2.97
CA PHE A 115 0.82 4.50 -1.74
C PHE A 115 1.23 3.51 -0.65
N ALA A 116 1.52 2.25 -1.04
CA ALA A 116 2.02 1.24 -0.11
C ALA A 116 3.38 1.62 0.52
N SER A 117 4.27 2.25 -0.24
CA SER A 117 5.55 2.75 0.30
C SER A 117 5.33 3.89 1.30
N ILE A 118 4.39 4.80 1.01
CA ILE A 118 4.08 5.92 1.92
C ILE A 118 3.39 5.43 3.20
N MET A 119 2.47 4.47 3.08
CA MET A 119 1.86 3.83 4.25
C MET A 119 2.92 3.14 5.11
N ALA A 120 3.83 2.37 4.50
CA ALA A 120 4.90 1.72 5.23
C ALA A 120 5.80 2.75 5.94
N ALA A 121 6.17 3.83 5.25
CA ALA A 121 7.03 4.87 5.78
C ALA A 121 6.41 5.66 6.96
N THR A 122 5.09 5.82 6.96
CA THR A 122 4.35 6.58 7.99
C THR A 122 3.68 5.70 9.05
N CYS A 123 3.88 4.38 8.97
CA CYS A 123 3.18 3.37 9.78
C CYS A 123 1.65 3.46 9.67
N ASP A 124 1.11 3.66 8.47
CA ASP A 124 -0.32 3.91 8.22
C ASP A 124 -0.81 5.25 8.82
N PHE A 125 -0.02 6.31 8.61
CA PHE A 125 -0.32 7.67 9.06
C PHE A 125 -0.64 7.76 10.57
N LEU A 126 0.14 7.07 11.41
CA LEU A 126 0.01 7.17 12.86
C LEU A 126 0.00 8.62 13.33
N ILE A 127 -0.87 8.92 14.29
CA ILE A 127 -1.02 10.28 14.82
C ILE A 127 0.27 10.81 15.44
N GLU A 128 1.10 9.93 16.00
CA GLU A 128 2.41 10.25 16.56
C GLU A 128 3.39 10.78 15.51
N ASN A 129 3.23 10.35 14.26
CA ASN A 129 4.03 10.82 13.13
C ASN A 129 3.50 12.14 12.56
N LYS A 130 2.38 12.69 13.07
CA LYS A 130 1.85 13.96 12.57
C LYS A 130 2.74 15.13 12.99
N LEU A 131 3.29 15.83 12.01
CA LEU A 131 4.10 17.03 12.21
C LEU A 131 3.24 18.28 12.41
N GLY A 132 2.09 18.33 11.76
CA GLY A 132 1.17 19.46 11.84
C GLY A 132 -0.02 19.30 10.91
N GLN A 133 -0.88 20.31 10.88
CA GLN A 133 -2.00 20.40 9.94
C GLN A 133 -2.25 21.85 9.58
N GLY A 134 -2.19 22.16 8.29
CA GLY A 134 -2.56 23.46 7.73
C GLY A 134 -3.92 23.39 7.03
N GLY A 135 -4.29 24.47 6.35
CA GLY A 135 -5.51 24.53 5.52
C GLY A 135 -5.54 23.51 4.38
N PHE A 136 -4.36 23.02 4.00
CA PHE A 136 -4.16 22.12 2.87
C PHE A 136 -4.10 20.65 3.28
N GLY A 137 -4.22 20.36 4.57
CA GLY A 137 -4.25 19.01 5.11
C GLY A 137 -3.13 18.71 6.12
N PRO A 138 -3.12 17.49 6.65
CA PRO A 138 -2.12 17.04 7.61
C PRO A 138 -0.77 16.73 6.95
N VAL A 139 0.30 17.02 7.69
CA VAL A 139 1.68 16.68 7.32
C VAL A 139 2.19 15.62 8.29
N TYR A 140 2.78 14.55 7.76
CA TYR A 140 3.32 13.43 8.53
C TYR A 140 4.82 13.28 8.30
N LYS A 141 5.55 12.85 9.33
CA LYS A 141 6.90 12.31 9.22
C LYS A 141 6.81 10.89 8.70
N GLY A 142 7.74 10.51 7.83
CA GLY A 142 7.94 9.12 7.44
C GLY A 142 9.41 8.79 7.31
N THR A 143 9.72 7.49 7.35
CA THR A 143 11.07 6.97 7.09
C THR A 143 11.00 5.96 5.95
N LEU A 144 11.69 6.25 4.85
CA LEU A 144 11.79 5.33 3.72
C LEU A 144 12.62 4.09 4.06
N ILE A 145 12.54 3.06 3.22
CA ILE A 145 13.22 1.76 3.45
C ILE A 145 14.75 1.92 3.50
N ASP A 146 15.28 2.91 2.78
CA ASP A 146 16.70 3.28 2.78
C ASP A 146 17.11 4.12 3.99
N GLY A 147 16.19 4.38 4.92
CA GLY A 147 16.42 5.20 6.11
C GLY A 147 16.24 6.70 5.89
N GLN A 148 15.91 7.15 4.68
CA GLN A 148 15.71 8.57 4.43
C GLN A 148 14.44 9.07 5.12
N GLU A 149 14.59 10.07 6.00
CA GLU A 149 13.47 10.76 6.62
C GLU A 149 12.81 11.73 5.63
N ILE A 150 11.48 11.71 5.58
CA ILE A 150 10.67 12.51 4.66
C ILE A 150 9.48 13.15 5.39
N ALA A 151 8.97 14.25 4.82
CA ALA A 151 7.71 14.86 5.21
C ALA A 151 6.66 14.62 4.12
N ILE A 152 5.47 14.15 4.50
CA ILE A 152 4.37 13.82 3.60
C ILE A 152 3.20 14.77 3.88
N LYS A 153 2.95 15.72 2.96
CA LYS A 153 1.76 16.57 2.98
C LYS A 153 0.63 15.83 2.25
N ARG A 154 -0.36 15.35 3.00
CA ARG A 154 -1.54 14.69 2.45
C ARG A 154 -2.59 15.75 2.15
N LEU A 155 -2.86 15.97 0.86
CA LEU A 155 -3.76 17.02 0.43
C LEU A 155 -5.22 16.65 0.69
N SER A 156 -6.02 17.65 1.04
CA SER A 156 -7.46 17.45 1.31
C SER A 156 -8.20 16.90 0.09
N ARG A 157 -9.13 15.96 0.33
CA ARG A 157 -9.94 15.30 -0.72
C ARG A 157 -11.08 16.17 -1.25
N THR A 158 -11.47 17.21 -0.51
CA THR A 158 -12.77 17.88 -0.68
C THR A 158 -12.71 19.25 -1.34
N SER A 159 -11.53 19.73 -1.76
CA SER A 159 -11.41 21.07 -2.35
C SER A 159 -10.81 21.04 -3.75
N ASP A 160 -11.46 21.73 -4.68
CA ASP A 160 -10.87 22.09 -5.98
C ASP A 160 -9.54 22.84 -5.79
N GLN A 161 -9.46 23.60 -4.70
CA GLN A 161 -8.27 24.30 -4.22
C GLN A 161 -7.07 23.36 -3.98
N GLY A 162 -7.28 22.18 -3.36
CA GLY A 162 -6.20 21.21 -3.12
C GLY A 162 -5.62 20.60 -4.40
N LEU A 163 -6.41 20.54 -5.48
CA LEU A 163 -5.92 20.14 -6.80
C LEU A 163 -5.06 21.23 -7.44
N VAL A 164 -5.47 22.50 -7.30
CA VAL A 164 -4.70 23.65 -7.80
C VAL A 164 -3.36 23.76 -7.08
N GLU A 165 -3.35 23.64 -5.76
CA GLU A 165 -2.12 23.60 -4.96
C GLU A 165 -1.24 22.42 -5.34
N PHE A 166 -1.80 21.22 -5.49
CA PHE A 166 -1.02 20.08 -5.94
C PHE A 166 -0.32 20.36 -7.27
N LYS A 167 -1.02 20.98 -8.24
CA LYS A 167 -0.46 21.36 -9.54
C LYS A 167 0.61 22.45 -9.41
N ASN A 168 0.33 23.50 -8.64
CA ASN A 168 1.27 24.59 -8.37
C ASN A 168 2.55 24.03 -7.76
N GLU A 169 2.43 23.25 -6.70
CA GLU A 169 3.57 22.65 -6.02
C GLU A 169 4.31 21.62 -6.90
N LEU A 170 3.59 20.88 -7.76
CA LEU A 170 4.20 19.95 -8.71
C LEU A 170 5.08 20.68 -9.75
N VAL A 171 4.65 21.86 -10.20
CA VAL A 171 5.43 22.72 -11.11
C VAL A 171 6.72 23.21 -10.44
N LEU A 172 6.73 23.38 -9.12
CA LEU A 172 7.92 23.79 -8.38
C LEU A 172 8.96 22.68 -8.31
N ILE A 173 8.53 21.40 -8.28
CA ILE A 173 9.45 20.24 -8.22
C ILE A 173 10.45 20.26 -9.40
N THR A 174 10.02 20.69 -10.57
CA THR A 174 10.86 20.69 -11.79
C THR A 174 11.60 22.00 -12.02
N LYS A 175 11.17 23.09 -11.36
CA LYS A 175 11.67 24.44 -11.65
C LYS A 175 12.51 25.05 -10.52
N LEU A 176 12.29 24.66 -9.28
CA LEU A 176 12.93 25.25 -8.11
C LEU A 176 13.87 24.27 -7.44
N GLN A 177 15.17 24.57 -7.51
CA GLN A 177 16.20 23.85 -6.78
C GLN A 177 17.20 24.84 -6.22
N HIS A 178 17.18 25.00 -4.90
CA HIS A 178 18.08 25.91 -4.21
C HIS A 178 18.25 25.48 -2.75
N ARG A 179 19.43 25.70 -2.18
CA ARG A 179 19.77 25.27 -0.81
C ARG A 179 18.86 25.88 0.27
N ASN A 180 18.30 27.05 0.01
CA ASN A 180 17.40 27.77 0.91
C ASN A 180 15.91 27.67 0.53
N LEU A 181 15.52 26.67 -0.27
CA LEU A 181 14.13 26.32 -0.52
C LEU A 181 13.93 24.86 -0.10
N VAL A 182 12.77 24.54 0.47
CA VAL A 182 12.45 23.15 0.81
C VAL A 182 12.28 22.36 -0.47
N ARG A 183 13.05 21.28 -0.59
CA ARG A 183 13.02 20.42 -1.76
C ARG A 183 11.84 19.46 -1.70
N VAL A 184 11.03 19.50 -2.73
CA VAL A 184 10.07 18.43 -3.01
C VAL A 184 10.82 17.28 -3.67
N LEU A 185 10.69 16.09 -3.09
CA LEU A 185 11.33 14.85 -3.58
C LEU A 185 10.45 14.13 -4.59
N GLY A 186 9.14 14.29 -4.49
CA GLY A 186 8.21 13.64 -5.39
C GLY A 186 6.76 13.72 -4.94
N CYS A 187 5.93 12.88 -5.53
CA CYS A 187 4.50 12.82 -5.23
C CYS A 187 3.97 11.39 -5.19
N CYS A 188 2.84 11.19 -4.53
CA CYS A 188 2.05 9.95 -4.59
C CYS A 188 0.62 10.28 -5.02
N ILE A 189 0.15 9.59 -6.05
CA ILE A 189 -1.22 9.70 -6.57
C ILE A 189 -1.86 8.30 -6.53
N HIS A 190 -2.91 8.14 -5.73
CA HIS A 190 -3.63 6.87 -5.60
C HIS A 190 -5.13 7.08 -5.43
N GLY A 191 -5.90 6.86 -6.50
CA GLY A 191 -7.33 7.18 -6.50
C GLY A 191 -7.53 8.68 -6.28
N GLU A 192 -8.24 9.04 -5.21
CA GLU A 192 -8.44 10.44 -4.79
C GLU A 192 -7.32 10.98 -3.89
N GLU A 193 -6.44 10.12 -3.39
CA GLU A 193 -5.36 10.49 -2.49
C GLU A 193 -4.22 11.14 -3.30
N LYS A 194 -3.92 12.40 -2.97
CA LYS A 194 -2.79 13.16 -3.52
C LYS A 194 -1.87 13.57 -2.39
N MET A 195 -0.59 13.26 -2.54
CA MET A 195 0.40 13.55 -1.51
C MET A 195 1.67 14.11 -2.14
N LEU A 196 2.26 15.09 -1.47
CA LEU A 196 3.56 15.65 -1.81
C LEU A 196 4.58 15.19 -0.77
N ILE A 197 5.75 14.78 -1.25
CA ILE A 197 6.84 14.26 -0.42
C ILE A 197 7.97 15.28 -0.47
N TYR A 198 8.39 15.76 0.70
CA TYR A 198 9.48 16.72 0.87
C TYR A 198 10.60 16.09 1.68
N GLU A 199 11.77 16.72 1.61
CA GLU A 199 12.80 16.49 2.61
C GLU A 199 12.27 16.82 4.01
N TYR A 200 12.68 16.03 5.00
CA TYR A 200 12.34 16.29 6.39
C TYR A 200 13.20 17.43 6.96
N MET A 201 12.57 18.30 7.74
CA MET A 201 13.21 19.46 8.37
C MET A 201 13.29 19.25 9.88
N HIS A 202 14.47 18.88 10.38
CA HIS A 202 14.69 18.44 11.76
C HIS A 202 14.39 19.50 12.81
N ASN A 203 14.69 20.76 12.49
CA ASN A 203 14.52 21.87 13.41
C ASN A 203 13.19 22.60 13.17
N LYS A 204 12.16 21.96 12.62
CA LYS A 204 10.81 22.55 12.48
C LYS A 204 10.84 23.93 11.79
N SER A 205 9.95 24.84 12.17
CA SER A 205 9.78 26.18 11.61
C SER A 205 10.43 27.26 12.47
N LEU A 206 10.73 28.42 11.89
CA LEU A 206 11.41 29.51 12.58
C LEU A 206 10.55 30.14 13.68
N ASP A 207 9.23 30.19 13.51
CA ASP A 207 8.29 30.68 14.51
C ASP A 207 8.35 29.89 15.83
N TYR A 208 8.63 28.58 15.75
CA TYR A 208 8.82 27.70 16.90
C TYR A 208 9.95 28.17 17.82
N PHE A 209 10.98 28.82 17.28
CA PHE A 209 12.07 29.39 18.08
C PHE A 209 11.84 30.86 18.42
N LEU A 210 11.26 31.64 17.51
CA LEU A 210 11.14 33.09 17.70
C LEU A 210 10.16 33.47 18.81
N PHE A 211 9.09 32.68 18.98
CA PHE A 211 7.98 33.02 19.88
C PHE A 211 7.95 32.20 21.18
N ASP A 212 8.88 31.27 21.37
CA ASP A 212 9.08 30.54 22.62
C ASP A 212 10.31 31.10 23.37
N GLU A 213 10.11 31.62 24.59
CA GLU A 213 11.16 32.28 25.35
C GLU A 213 12.36 31.38 25.66
N ASN A 214 12.15 30.07 25.85
CA ASN A 214 13.25 29.14 26.11
C ASN A 214 14.03 28.84 24.82
N ARG A 215 13.32 28.67 23.70
CA ARG A 215 13.92 28.31 22.41
C ARG A 215 14.59 29.48 21.72
N LYS A 216 14.16 30.70 22.00
CA LYS A 216 14.75 31.93 21.47
C LYS A 216 16.23 32.08 21.83
N LEU A 217 16.66 31.45 22.92
CA LEU A 217 18.06 31.37 23.36
C LEU A 217 18.92 30.48 22.44
N GLU A 218 18.31 29.54 21.72
CA GLU A 218 18.99 28.69 20.73
C GLU A 218 19.33 29.47 19.45
N LEU A 219 18.69 30.64 19.23
CA LEU A 219 18.97 31.55 18.13
C LEU A 219 19.92 32.67 18.59
N ASP A 220 21.21 32.37 18.66
CA ASP A 220 22.23 33.39 18.85
C ASP A 220 22.29 34.38 17.67
N TRP A 221 22.99 35.50 17.85
CA TRP A 221 23.04 36.55 16.84
C TRP A 221 23.63 36.06 15.50
N LEU A 222 24.66 35.22 15.56
CA LEU A 222 25.30 34.69 14.37
C LEU A 222 24.36 33.76 13.59
N THR A 223 23.60 32.92 14.28
CA THR A 223 22.60 32.03 13.69
C THR A 223 21.46 32.84 13.06
N ARG A 224 20.99 33.91 13.71
CA ARG A 224 19.99 34.82 13.13
C ARG A 224 20.48 35.47 11.85
N LEU A 225 21.73 35.94 11.81
CA LEU A 225 22.32 36.51 10.60
C LEU A 225 22.39 35.49 9.45
N LYS A 226 22.82 34.26 9.73
CA LYS A 226 22.81 33.16 8.74
C LYS A 226 21.41 32.87 8.23
N ILE A 227 20.40 32.87 9.11
CA ILE A 227 19.00 32.68 8.75
C ILE A 227 18.51 33.81 7.83
N ILE A 228 18.76 35.07 8.19
CA ILE A 228 18.37 36.24 7.37
C ILE A 228 19.03 36.17 5.99
N GLU A 229 20.33 35.89 5.94
CA GLU A 229 21.07 35.76 4.69
C GLU A 229 20.51 34.64 3.81
N GLY A 230 20.26 33.47 4.38
CA GLY A 230 19.70 32.33 3.64
C GLY A 230 18.29 32.60 3.11
N ILE A 231 17.42 33.26 3.89
CA ILE A 231 16.10 33.70 3.41
C ILE A 231 16.25 34.68 2.24
N ALA A 232 17.13 35.68 2.37
CA ALA A 232 17.38 36.66 1.31
C ALA A 232 17.89 35.99 0.02
N GLN A 233 18.80 35.01 0.14
CA GLN A 233 19.29 34.22 -0.99
C GLN A 233 18.18 33.39 -1.63
N GLY A 234 17.33 32.74 -0.84
CA GLY A 234 16.17 31.99 -1.33
C GLY A 234 15.20 32.89 -2.12
N LEU A 235 14.87 34.07 -1.59
CA LEU A 235 13.99 35.03 -2.27
C LEU A 235 14.63 35.62 -3.53
N LEU A 236 15.92 35.95 -3.48
CA LEU A 236 16.66 36.44 -4.64
C LEU A 236 16.64 35.41 -5.76
N TYR A 237 16.84 34.13 -5.42
CA TYR A 237 16.72 33.04 -6.38
C TYR A 237 15.32 32.99 -7.00
N LEU A 238 14.25 32.97 -6.18
CA LEU A 238 12.87 32.93 -6.67
C LEU A 238 12.55 34.10 -7.62
N HIS A 239 13.00 35.31 -7.30
CA HIS A 239 12.67 36.51 -8.06
C HIS A 239 13.53 36.76 -9.31
N LYS A 240 14.79 36.29 -9.32
CA LYS A 240 15.77 36.69 -10.34
C LYS A 240 16.45 35.54 -11.08
N TYR A 241 16.71 34.42 -10.40
CA TYR A 241 17.59 33.36 -10.92
C TYR A 241 16.88 32.03 -11.19
N SER A 242 15.67 31.86 -10.69
CA SER A 242 14.85 30.69 -10.99
C SER A 242 14.32 30.75 -12.43
N ARG A 243 13.93 29.60 -12.97
CA ARG A 243 13.48 29.47 -14.37
C ARG A 243 12.20 30.26 -14.68
N MET A 244 11.44 30.62 -13.65
CA MET A 244 10.26 31.47 -13.75
C MET A 244 10.23 32.38 -12.53
N CYS A 245 9.91 33.66 -12.70
CA CYS A 245 9.77 34.55 -11.54
C CYS A 245 8.64 34.03 -10.64
N VAL A 246 8.98 33.59 -9.42
CA VAL A 246 8.02 33.08 -8.44
C VAL A 246 7.82 34.13 -7.35
N ILE A 247 6.60 34.59 -7.16
CA ILE A 247 6.22 35.44 -6.03
C ILE A 247 5.61 34.54 -4.97
N HIS A 248 6.22 34.44 -3.79
CA HIS A 248 5.79 33.53 -2.73
C HIS A 248 4.42 33.88 -2.12
N ARG A 249 4.09 35.17 -1.98
CA ARG A 249 2.83 35.73 -1.44
C ARG A 249 2.50 35.45 0.03
N ASP A 250 3.00 34.37 0.62
CA ASP A 250 2.78 34.02 2.03
C ASP A 250 4.10 33.83 2.80
N LEU A 251 5.04 34.78 2.67
CA LEU A 251 6.30 34.71 3.39
C LEU A 251 6.11 35.13 4.85
N LYS A 252 6.28 34.18 5.78
CA LYS A 252 6.14 34.37 7.23
C LYS A 252 6.98 33.33 7.98
N ALA A 253 7.22 33.56 9.27
CA ALA A 253 8.16 32.76 10.07
C ALA A 253 7.81 31.25 10.15
N ASN A 254 6.52 30.90 10.15
CA ASN A 254 6.08 29.51 10.12
C ASN A 254 6.39 28.80 8.78
N ASN A 255 6.58 29.55 7.69
CA ASN A 255 6.91 29.04 6.36
C ASN A 255 8.43 29.01 6.11
N ILE A 256 9.25 29.40 7.10
CA ILE A 256 10.69 29.21 7.09
C ILE A 256 11.02 27.98 7.93
N LEU A 257 11.40 26.88 7.29
CA LEU A 257 11.82 25.66 7.98
C LEU A 257 13.34 25.64 8.19
N LEU A 258 13.79 24.91 9.21
CA LEU A 258 15.20 24.82 9.58
C LEU A 258 15.69 23.37 9.46
N ASP A 259 16.78 23.18 8.71
CA ASP A 259 17.40 21.85 8.57
C ASP A 259 18.19 21.47 9.84
N GLU A 260 18.77 20.27 9.87
CA GLU A 260 19.60 19.76 10.97
C GLU A 260 20.71 20.72 11.43
N ASN A 261 21.20 21.58 10.53
CA ASN A 261 22.31 22.52 10.77
C ASN A 261 21.83 23.96 11.00
N MET A 262 20.53 24.17 11.26
CA MET A 262 19.89 25.49 11.43
C MET A 262 19.95 26.38 10.17
N ASN A 263 20.09 25.79 8.98
CA ASN A 263 19.98 26.57 7.74
C ASN A 263 18.51 26.79 7.37
N PRO A 264 18.13 28.00 6.91
CA PRO A 264 16.76 28.30 6.54
C PRO A 264 16.41 27.73 5.17
N LYS A 265 15.20 27.19 5.07
CA LYS A 265 14.55 26.79 3.82
C LYS A 265 13.13 27.32 3.75
N ILE A 266 12.84 28.08 2.70
CA ILE A 266 11.50 28.61 2.43
C ILE A 266 10.59 27.48 1.95
N SER A 267 9.38 27.42 2.47
CA SER A 267 8.38 26.36 2.24
C SER A 267 6.99 26.95 1.96
N ASP A 268 6.05 26.10 1.53
CA ASP A 268 4.63 26.44 1.33
C ASP A 268 4.39 27.50 0.24
N PHE A 269 4.57 27.08 -1.00
CA PHE A 269 4.40 27.91 -2.22
C PHE A 269 3.02 27.71 -2.90
N GLY A 270 2.06 27.14 -2.17
CA GLY A 270 0.72 26.74 -2.66
C GLY A 270 -0.14 27.90 -3.14
#